data_AF-A0A7R9ZXG3-F1
#
_entry.id   AF-A0A7R9ZXG3-F1
#
_cell.length_a   1.000
_cell.length_b   1.000
_cell.length_c   1.000
_cell.angle_alpha   90.00
_cell.angle_beta   90.00
_cell.angle_gamma   90.00
#
_symmetry.space_group_name_H-M   'P 1'
#
loop_
_entity.id
_entity.type
_entity.pdbx_description
1 polymer ?
#
loop_
_entity_poly.entity_id
_entity_poly.type
_entity_poly.pdbx_seq_one_letter_code
_entity_poly.pdbx_strand_id
1 'polypeptide(L)'
;GEGGAAAAAAMSSEAWVPDWATPELQRAQLAEVEELLAPGSDGADTGEGGDLEADEAGLAALRAAVARGELLLAGQGLRCQARFLVGRGQELVAAFTLPPLYPTIPLRVALTCAAGRAANRAGTATELLAGLEAALQEQAVRPAVGGRALQAALVWLRGNAAAECERLWAEMADRRPAPVAGAAPGPPREQRHEEPPQNLAGARKAEKYSPNWDLCTAFVKHGKCKNKNCKWRHERPAAAPLKEEPSDAAEPPAAPEPKSGAGGKKKKR
;
A
#
# COMPACT_ATOMS: atom_id res chain seq x y z
N GLY A 1 47.86 -13.38 8.99
CA GLY A 1 46.67 -13.06 8.19
C GLY A 1 45.72 -12.31 9.09
N GLU A 2 45.78 -10.99 9.05
CA GLU A 2 44.96 -10.12 9.90
C GLU A 2 43.59 -9.93 9.24
N GLY A 3 42.55 -10.43 9.88
CA GLY A 3 41.16 -10.25 9.47
C GLY A 3 40.69 -8.87 9.87
N GLY A 4 40.57 -7.97 8.88
CA GLY A 4 39.96 -6.66 9.06
C GLY A 4 38.47 -6.80 9.39
N ALA A 5 38.10 -6.50 10.63
CA ALA A 5 36.71 -6.34 11.04
C ALA A 5 36.14 -5.08 10.36
N ALA A 6 35.26 -5.30 9.38
CA ALA A 6 34.49 -4.22 8.78
C ALA A 6 33.50 -3.68 9.80
N ALA A 7 33.87 -2.57 10.45
CA ALA A 7 32.96 -1.77 11.27
C ALA A 7 31.87 -1.19 10.35
N ALA A 8 30.70 -1.83 10.33
CA ALA A 8 29.52 -1.25 9.71
C ALA A 8 29.12 -0.02 10.52
N ALA A 9 29.44 1.17 9.99
CA ALA A 9 28.99 2.43 10.55
C ALA A 9 27.47 2.46 10.53
N ALA A 10 26.85 2.23 11.68
CA ALA A 10 25.42 2.43 11.89
C ALA A 10 25.17 3.94 11.80
N MET A 11 24.85 4.42 10.59
CA MET A 11 24.32 5.76 10.41
C MET A 11 22.98 5.80 11.13
N SER A 12 22.99 6.36 12.34
CA SER A 12 21.79 6.66 13.10
C SER A 12 21.02 7.73 12.33
N SER A 13 20.18 7.31 11.39
CA SER A 13 19.17 8.18 10.82
C SER A 13 18.18 8.46 11.93
N GLU A 14 18.32 9.63 12.55
CA GLU A 14 17.34 10.15 13.49
C GLU A 14 16.00 10.22 12.74
N ALA A 15 15.13 9.25 13.00
CA ALA A 15 13.86 9.15 12.32
C ALA A 15 13.01 10.34 12.78
N TRP A 16 12.66 11.22 11.86
CA TRP A 16 11.76 12.33 12.17
C TRP A 16 10.44 11.77 12.73
N VAL A 17 10.10 12.18 13.95
CA VAL A 17 8.89 11.76 14.65
C VAL A 17 7.88 12.90 14.60
N PRO A 18 6.70 12.70 13.99
CA PRO A 18 5.66 13.71 14.02
C PRO A 18 5.22 14.03 15.45
N ASP A 19 4.78 15.27 15.69
CA ASP A 19 4.29 15.75 16.99
C ASP A 19 3.03 15.01 17.49
N TRP A 20 2.23 14.49 16.56
CA TRP A 20 1.05 13.68 16.85
C TRP A 20 1.37 12.20 17.15
N ALA A 21 2.60 11.73 16.90
CA ALA A 21 2.98 10.36 17.20
C ALA A 21 3.26 10.22 18.70
N THR A 22 2.40 9.49 19.41
CA THR A 22 2.48 9.34 20.86
C THR A 22 2.43 7.87 21.29
N PRO A 23 3.04 7.49 22.44
CA PRO A 23 2.93 6.13 22.97
C PRO A 23 1.49 5.66 23.21
N GLU A 24 0.56 6.60 23.40
CA GLU A 24 -0.88 6.34 23.51
C GLU A 24 -1.46 5.67 22.27
N LEU A 25 -0.98 6.03 21.06
CA LEU A 25 -1.40 5.36 19.81
C LEU A 25 -1.04 3.88 19.82
N GLN A 26 0.18 3.56 20.27
CA GLN A 26 0.65 2.18 20.35
C GLN A 26 -0.03 1.38 21.46
N ARG A 27 -0.43 2.03 22.55
CA ARG A 27 -1.31 1.41 23.56
C ARG A 27 -2.68 1.07 22.99
N ALA A 28 -3.28 1.99 22.22
CA ALA A 28 -4.57 1.74 21.57
C ALA A 28 -4.47 0.61 20.53
N GLN A 29 -3.39 0.59 19.73
CA GLN A 29 -3.09 -0.49 18.79
C GLN A 29 -2.96 -1.84 19.50
N LEU A 30 -2.16 -1.90 20.58
CA LEU A 30 -1.95 -3.14 21.33
C LEU A 30 -3.27 -3.63 21.95
N ALA A 31 -4.04 -2.74 22.57
CA ALA A 31 -5.32 -3.08 23.17
C ALA A 31 -6.30 -3.66 22.16
N GLU A 32 -6.40 -3.08 20.96
CA GLU A 32 -7.25 -3.61 19.90
C GLU A 32 -6.82 -5.03 19.48
N VAL A 33 -5.53 -5.27 19.28
CA VAL A 33 -5.04 -6.58 18.84
C VAL A 33 -5.21 -7.62 19.94
N GLU A 34 -4.89 -7.29 21.19
CA GLU A 34 -5.04 -8.24 22.30
C GLU A 34 -6.49 -8.61 22.57
N GLU A 35 -7.43 -7.66 22.41
CA GLU A 35 -8.87 -7.96 22.48
C GLU A 35 -9.30 -8.92 21.37
N LEU A 36 -8.81 -8.73 20.14
CA LEU A 36 -9.15 -9.59 19.01
C LEU A 36 -8.52 -10.98 19.12
N LEU A 37 -7.31 -11.09 19.68
CA LEU A 37 -6.64 -12.36 19.94
C LEU A 37 -7.20 -13.11 21.17
N ALA A 38 -8.01 -12.45 22.01
CA ALA A 38 -8.54 -13.06 23.21
C ALA A 38 -9.49 -14.23 22.85
N PRO A 39 -9.36 -15.40 23.51
CA PRO A 39 -10.25 -16.52 23.25
C PRO A 39 -11.70 -16.12 23.55
N GLY A 40 -12.59 -16.31 22.57
CA GLY A 40 -14.03 -16.00 22.70
C GLY A 40 -14.44 -14.60 22.24
N SER A 41 -13.52 -13.77 21.75
CA SER A 41 -13.84 -12.51 21.05
C SER A 41 -14.69 -12.73 19.79
N ASP A 42 -14.58 -13.92 19.19
CA ASP A 42 -15.08 -14.22 17.85
C ASP A 42 -16.28 -15.19 17.82
N GLY A 43 -17.16 -15.13 18.81
CA GLY A 43 -18.44 -15.86 18.75
C GLY A 43 -18.24 -17.36 18.52
N ALA A 44 -17.34 -17.97 19.31
CA ALA A 44 -16.89 -19.35 19.19
C ALA A 44 -18.01 -20.42 19.11
N ASP A 45 -19.25 -20.06 19.45
CA ASP A 45 -20.41 -20.96 19.36
C ASP A 45 -20.85 -21.30 17.93
N THR A 46 -20.49 -20.52 16.90
CA THR A 46 -20.90 -20.81 15.52
C THR A 46 -19.89 -21.59 14.70
N GLY A 47 -18.65 -21.77 15.18
CA GLY A 47 -17.59 -22.45 14.41
C GLY A 47 -17.18 -21.73 13.11
N GLU A 48 -17.68 -20.51 12.89
CA GLU A 48 -17.41 -19.66 11.73
C GLU A 48 -16.47 -18.49 12.06
N GLY A 49 -15.90 -18.47 13.27
CA GLY A 49 -14.97 -17.45 13.73
C GLY A 49 -13.61 -17.61 13.05
N GLY A 50 -13.22 -16.62 12.24
CA GLY A 50 -11.89 -16.60 11.64
C GLY A 50 -10.81 -16.33 12.67
N ASP A 51 -9.94 -17.31 12.90
CA ASP A 51 -8.81 -17.24 13.83
C ASP A 51 -7.84 -16.13 13.40
N LEU A 52 -7.76 -15.07 14.20
CA LEU A 52 -6.73 -14.05 14.05
C LEU A 52 -5.43 -14.56 14.68
N GLU A 53 -4.37 -14.63 13.87
CA GLU A 53 -3.00 -14.90 14.28
C GLU A 53 -2.20 -13.60 14.16
N ALA A 54 -1.30 -13.30 15.10
CA ALA A 54 -0.38 -12.17 15.03
C ALA A 54 1.06 -12.67 14.95
N ASP A 55 1.92 -11.91 14.24
CA ASP A 55 3.35 -12.16 14.26
C ASP A 55 3.90 -11.93 15.68
N GLU A 56 4.32 -13.02 16.33
CA GLU A 56 4.76 -13.02 17.73
C GLU A 56 5.93 -12.07 17.98
N ALA A 57 6.87 -11.97 17.03
CA ALA A 57 8.02 -11.07 17.15
C ALA A 57 7.58 -9.59 17.15
N GLY A 58 6.74 -9.19 16.19
CA GLY A 58 6.16 -7.85 16.13
C GLY A 58 5.30 -7.53 17.35
N LEU A 59 4.49 -8.49 17.81
CA LEU A 59 3.61 -8.30 18.96
C LEU A 59 4.41 -8.16 20.27
N ALA A 60 5.46 -8.98 20.46
CA ALA A 60 6.36 -8.87 21.61
C ALA A 60 7.11 -7.52 21.62
N ALA A 61 7.55 -7.04 20.45
CA ALA A 61 8.20 -5.73 20.33
C ALA A 61 7.25 -4.58 20.70
N LEU A 62 5.99 -4.64 20.22
CA LEU A 62 4.96 -3.65 20.54
C LEU A 62 4.64 -3.65 22.05
N ARG A 63 4.45 -4.82 22.66
CA ARG A 63 4.26 -4.97 24.11
C ARG A 63 5.40 -4.36 24.90
N ALA A 64 6.64 -4.63 24.49
CA ALA A 64 7.82 -4.12 25.17
C ALA A 64 7.94 -2.59 25.07
N ALA A 65 7.65 -2.01 23.90
CA ALA A 65 7.64 -0.55 23.71
C ALA A 65 6.55 0.12 24.55
N VAL A 66 5.34 -0.44 24.54
CA VAL A 66 4.21 0.02 25.38
C VAL A 66 4.56 -0.04 26.87
N ALA A 67 5.16 -1.13 27.34
CA ALA A 67 5.55 -1.29 28.74
C ALA A 67 6.61 -0.27 29.19
N ARG A 68 7.48 0.19 28.28
CA ARG A 68 8.47 1.25 28.54
C ARG A 68 7.93 2.66 28.33
N GLY A 69 6.73 2.81 27.76
CA GLY A 69 6.19 4.10 27.35
C GLY A 69 6.95 4.73 26.19
N GLU A 70 7.59 3.91 25.35
CA GLU A 70 8.37 4.35 24.19
C GLU A 70 7.60 4.15 22.88
N LEU A 71 7.94 4.94 21.87
CA LEU A 71 7.44 4.77 20.51
C LEU A 71 8.31 3.76 19.74
N LEU A 72 7.71 2.65 19.33
CA LEU A 72 8.32 1.73 18.37
C LEU A 72 8.19 2.29 16.95
N LEU A 73 9.22 2.96 16.43
CA LEU A 73 9.20 3.53 15.07
C LEU A 73 9.96 2.68 14.04
N ALA A 74 10.88 1.83 14.51
CA ALA A 74 11.67 0.97 13.65
C ALA A 74 10.90 -0.32 13.31
N GLY A 75 11.00 -0.77 12.06
CA GLY A 75 10.46 -2.03 11.59
C GLY A 75 9.32 -1.89 10.59
N GLN A 76 8.69 -3.01 10.25
CA GLN A 76 7.63 -3.08 9.23
C GLN A 76 6.22 -2.91 9.82
N GLY A 77 6.11 -2.67 11.12
CA GLY A 77 4.85 -2.71 11.86
C GLY A 77 4.47 -4.14 12.30
N LEU A 78 3.24 -4.28 12.80
CA LEU A 78 2.70 -5.55 13.25
C LEU A 78 1.94 -6.23 12.10
N ARG A 79 2.22 -7.51 11.88
CA ARG A 79 1.50 -8.32 10.90
C ARG A 79 0.49 -9.21 11.62
N CYS A 80 -0.73 -9.26 11.10
CA CYS A 80 -1.74 -10.19 11.53
C CYS A 80 -2.29 -10.97 10.33
N GLN A 81 -2.75 -12.19 10.54
CA GLN A 81 -3.37 -13.02 9.53
C GLN A 81 -4.69 -13.55 10.08
N ALA A 82 -5.75 -13.54 9.27
CA ALA A 82 -7.01 -14.20 9.60
C ALA A 82 -7.45 -15.11 8.45
N ARG A 83 -8.05 -16.25 8.79
CA ARG A 83 -8.56 -17.23 7.83
C ARG A 83 -10.08 -17.25 7.87
N PHE A 84 -10.71 -17.26 6.71
CA PHE A 84 -12.17 -17.27 6.56
C PHE A 84 -12.58 -18.32 5.56
N LEU A 85 -13.67 -19.02 5.84
CA LEU A 85 -14.33 -19.85 4.84
C LEU A 85 -15.30 -18.97 4.05
N VAL A 86 -15.04 -18.83 2.76
CA VAL A 86 -15.93 -18.18 1.80
C VAL A 86 -16.54 -19.22 0.86
N GLY A 87 -17.58 -18.83 0.12
CA GLY A 87 -18.44 -19.71 -0.67
C GLY A 87 -17.76 -20.92 -1.33
N ARG A 88 -18.49 -22.05 -1.38
CA ARG A 88 -18.02 -23.34 -1.92
C ARG A 88 -16.81 -23.94 -1.19
N GLY A 89 -16.63 -23.58 0.09
CA GLY A 89 -15.55 -24.10 0.93
C GLY A 89 -14.17 -23.60 0.52
N GLN A 90 -14.09 -22.41 -0.09
CA GLN A 90 -12.81 -21.78 -0.38
C GLN A 90 -12.31 -21.09 0.88
N GLU A 91 -11.02 -21.24 1.17
CA GLU A 91 -10.39 -20.55 2.28
C GLU A 91 -9.78 -19.23 1.77
N LEU A 92 -10.24 -18.13 2.34
CA LEU A 92 -9.72 -16.79 2.16
C LEU A 92 -8.79 -16.46 3.33
N VAL A 93 -7.58 -16.05 3.03
CA VAL A 93 -6.58 -15.63 4.00
C VAL A 93 -6.37 -14.13 3.85
N ALA A 94 -6.70 -13.37 4.88
CA ALA A 94 -6.47 -11.93 4.96
C ALA A 94 -5.20 -11.65 5.76
N ALA A 95 -4.23 -11.01 5.12
CA ALA A 95 -3.01 -10.53 5.77
C ALA A 95 -3.13 -9.02 6.02
N PHE A 96 -3.09 -8.64 7.29
CA PHE A 96 -3.12 -7.27 7.76
C PHE A 96 -1.70 -6.80 8.12
N THR A 97 -1.34 -5.61 7.70
CA THR A 97 -0.10 -4.94 8.15
C THR A 97 -0.48 -3.63 8.83
N LEU A 98 -0.31 -3.59 10.15
CA LEU A 98 -0.55 -2.42 10.98
C LEU A 98 0.76 -1.62 11.06
N PRO A 99 0.84 -0.43 10.44
CA PRO A 99 2.05 0.39 10.48
C PRO A 99 2.33 0.87 11.92
N PRO A 100 3.58 1.28 12.24
CA PRO A 100 3.98 1.73 13.58
C PRO A 100 3.15 2.85 14.23
N LEU A 101 2.45 3.63 13.39
CA LEU A 101 1.63 4.78 13.78
C LEU A 101 0.15 4.57 13.44
N TYR A 102 -0.30 3.32 13.49
CA TYR A 102 -1.71 2.95 13.45
C TYR A 102 -2.44 3.46 14.72
N PRO A 103 -3.69 3.95 14.63
CA PRO A 103 -4.59 3.96 13.46
C PRO A 103 -4.51 5.20 12.57
N THR A 104 -3.64 6.17 12.87
CA THR A 104 -3.48 7.40 12.08
C THR A 104 -2.98 7.11 10.68
N ILE A 105 -1.99 6.21 10.55
CA ILE A 105 -1.62 5.61 9.27
C ILE A 105 -2.49 4.38 9.05
N PRO A 106 -3.24 4.28 7.93
CA PRO A 106 -4.15 3.18 7.71
C PRO A 106 -3.40 1.85 7.61
N LEU A 107 -4.02 0.79 8.13
CA LEU A 107 -3.54 -0.57 7.92
C LEU A 107 -3.60 -0.93 6.43
N ARG A 108 -2.76 -1.88 6.02
CA ARG A 108 -2.82 -2.48 4.68
C ARG A 108 -3.44 -3.86 4.79
N VAL A 109 -4.30 -4.20 3.83
CA VAL A 109 -4.85 -5.55 3.69
C VAL A 109 -4.35 -6.14 2.38
N ALA A 110 -3.97 -7.41 2.43
CA ALA A 110 -3.76 -8.25 1.25
C ALA A 110 -4.57 -9.54 1.42
N LEU A 111 -5.38 -9.88 0.44
CA LEU A 111 -6.22 -11.07 0.42
C LEU A 111 -5.59 -12.11 -0.50
N THR A 112 -5.60 -13.36 -0.04
CA THR A 112 -5.16 -14.52 -0.83
C THR A 112 -6.16 -15.64 -0.66
N CYS A 113 -6.38 -16.45 -1.69
CA CYS A 113 -7.10 -17.71 -1.51
C CYS A 113 -6.08 -18.81 -1.25
N ALA A 114 -6.31 -19.65 -0.24
CA ALA A 114 -5.52 -20.86 -0.07
C ALA A 114 -5.67 -21.73 -1.35
N ALA A 115 -4.59 -22.40 -1.74
CA ALA A 115 -4.51 -23.14 -2.99
C ALA A 115 -5.52 -24.31 -3.05
N GLY A 116 -6.75 -24.01 -3.47
CA GLY A 116 -7.77 -25.00 -3.82
C GLY A 116 -7.81 -25.28 -5.33
N ARG A 117 -8.70 -26.20 -5.74
CA ARG A 117 -8.91 -26.58 -7.17
C ARG A 117 -9.23 -25.39 -8.11
N ALA A 118 -9.53 -24.20 -7.57
CA ALA A 118 -9.76 -22.96 -8.29
C ALA A 118 -8.47 -22.25 -8.78
N ALA A 119 -7.28 -22.65 -8.30
CA ALA A 119 -6.00 -22.06 -8.72
C ALA A 119 -5.72 -22.17 -10.24
N ASN A 120 -6.44 -23.02 -10.96
CA ASN A 120 -6.36 -23.16 -12.42
C ASN A 120 -6.93 -21.97 -13.22
N ARG A 121 -7.52 -20.96 -12.57
CA ARG A 121 -7.93 -19.70 -13.22
C ARG A 121 -7.25 -18.49 -12.57
N ALA A 122 -5.92 -18.44 -12.64
CA ALA A 122 -5.11 -17.40 -12.02
C ALA A 122 -5.64 -15.97 -12.30
N GLY A 123 -6.03 -15.65 -13.54
CA GLY A 123 -6.56 -14.33 -13.89
C GLY A 123 -7.87 -13.97 -13.17
N THR A 124 -8.83 -14.89 -13.14
CA THR A 124 -10.14 -14.65 -12.50
C THR A 124 -10.01 -14.55 -10.97
N ALA A 125 -9.10 -15.31 -10.37
CA ALA A 125 -8.84 -15.23 -8.94
C ALA A 125 -8.23 -13.88 -8.54
N THR A 126 -7.30 -13.33 -9.34
CA THR A 126 -6.70 -12.02 -9.07
C THR A 126 -7.72 -10.89 -9.17
N GLU A 127 -8.59 -10.90 -10.19
CA GLU A 127 -9.65 -9.89 -10.34
C GLU A 127 -10.67 -9.95 -9.19
N LEU A 128 -11.07 -11.17 -8.79
CA LEU A 128 -11.95 -11.38 -7.64
C LEU A 128 -11.35 -10.81 -6.35
N LEU A 129 -10.10 -11.18 -6.05
CA LEU A 129 -9.40 -10.75 -4.83
C LEU A 129 -9.22 -9.23 -4.81
N ALA A 130 -8.85 -8.62 -5.93
CA ALA A 130 -8.73 -7.17 -6.05
C ALA A 130 -10.10 -6.46 -5.84
N GLY A 131 -11.19 -7.02 -6.38
CA GLY A 131 -12.53 -6.51 -6.15
C GLY A 131 -12.96 -6.61 -4.69
N LEU A 132 -12.65 -7.74 -4.04
CA LEU A 132 -12.95 -7.97 -2.63
C LEU A 132 -12.12 -7.07 -1.71
N GLU A 133 -10.83 -6.89 -2.00
CA GLU A 133 -9.94 -5.94 -1.31
C GLU A 133 -10.47 -4.52 -1.42
N ALA A 134 -10.90 -4.09 -2.62
CA ALA A 134 -11.48 -2.77 -2.83
C ALA A 134 -12.78 -2.60 -2.03
N ALA A 135 -13.67 -3.59 -2.05
CA ALA A 135 -14.91 -3.55 -1.27
C ALA A 135 -14.63 -3.46 0.24
N LEU A 136 -13.72 -4.27 0.77
CA LEU A 136 -13.28 -4.24 2.16
C LEU A 136 -12.69 -2.86 2.54
N GLN A 137 -11.85 -2.31 1.66
CA GLN A 137 -11.21 -1.02 1.91
C GLN A 137 -12.23 0.12 1.97
N GLU A 138 -13.19 0.15 1.05
CA GLU A 138 -14.21 1.19 0.95
C GLU A 138 -15.26 1.08 2.07
N GLN A 139 -15.72 -0.14 2.37
CA GLN A 139 -16.87 -0.34 3.26
C GLN A 139 -16.50 -0.49 4.73
N ALA A 140 -15.28 -0.92 5.05
CA ALA A 140 -14.88 -1.21 6.43
C ALA A 140 -13.64 -0.44 6.87
N VAL A 141 -12.55 -0.48 6.09
CA VAL A 141 -11.26 0.08 6.53
C VAL A 141 -11.28 1.61 6.50
N ARG A 142 -11.70 2.22 5.38
CA ARG A 142 -11.69 3.69 5.22
C ARG A 142 -12.64 4.40 6.21
N PRO A 143 -13.87 3.92 6.46
CA PRO A 143 -14.76 4.53 7.45
C PRO A 143 -14.22 4.46 8.89
N ALA A 144 -13.32 3.52 9.17
CA ALA A 144 -12.74 3.30 10.49
C ALA A 144 -11.33 3.92 10.68
N VAL A 145 -10.86 4.74 9.74
CA VAL A 145 -9.54 5.43 9.84
C VAL A 145 -9.50 6.32 11.09
N GLY A 146 -8.40 6.24 11.83
CA GLY A 146 -8.26 6.91 13.13
C GLY A 146 -8.94 6.17 14.30
N GLY A 147 -9.61 5.04 14.03
CA GLY A 147 -10.25 4.19 15.05
C GLY A 147 -9.81 2.73 14.93
N ARG A 148 -10.73 1.81 15.20
CA ARG A 148 -10.50 0.35 15.25
C ARG A 148 -10.70 -0.30 13.87
N ALA A 149 -9.84 0.06 12.92
CA ALA A 149 -9.97 -0.39 11.54
C ALA A 149 -9.70 -1.89 11.35
N LEU A 150 -8.84 -2.50 12.17
CA LEU A 150 -8.60 -3.95 12.14
C LEU A 150 -9.87 -4.70 12.55
N GLN A 151 -10.48 -4.32 13.68
CA GLN A 151 -11.76 -4.91 14.12
C GLN A 151 -12.85 -4.73 13.06
N ALA A 152 -13.01 -3.53 12.50
CA ALA A 152 -14.00 -3.26 11.46
C ALA A 152 -13.79 -4.16 10.23
N ALA A 153 -12.54 -4.35 9.80
CA ALA A 153 -12.21 -5.23 8.68
C ALA A 153 -12.56 -6.69 8.95
N LEU A 154 -12.25 -7.20 10.15
CA LEU A 154 -12.57 -8.58 10.55
C LEU A 154 -14.09 -8.80 10.62
N VAL A 155 -14.83 -7.86 11.21
CA VAL A 155 -16.30 -7.91 11.26
C VAL A 155 -16.89 -7.92 9.85
N TRP A 156 -16.39 -7.07 8.95
CA TRP A 156 -16.87 -7.04 7.57
C TRP A 156 -16.58 -8.35 6.84
N LEU A 157 -15.36 -8.90 6.97
CA LEU A 157 -14.99 -10.17 6.32
C LEU A 157 -15.88 -11.32 6.77
N ARG A 158 -16.18 -11.40 8.07
CA ARG A 158 -17.09 -12.43 8.63
C ARG A 158 -18.51 -12.29 8.09
N GLY A 159 -19.04 -11.06 8.07
CA GLY A 159 -20.44 -10.83 7.68
C GLY A 159 -20.70 -10.79 6.18
N ASN A 160 -19.70 -10.38 5.37
CA ASN A 160 -19.95 -9.95 3.99
C ASN A 160 -19.07 -10.64 2.95
N ALA A 161 -17.92 -11.22 3.31
CA ALA A 161 -16.98 -11.72 2.30
C ALA A 161 -17.59 -12.80 1.39
N ALA A 162 -18.39 -13.71 1.94
CA ALA A 162 -19.04 -14.76 1.17
C ALA A 162 -20.06 -14.20 0.14
N ALA A 163 -20.94 -13.30 0.58
CA ALA A 163 -21.92 -12.66 -0.28
C ALA A 163 -21.26 -11.80 -1.37
N GLU A 164 -20.22 -11.04 -1.01
CA GLU A 164 -19.50 -10.19 -1.93
C GLU A 164 -18.70 -11.01 -2.96
N CYS A 165 -18.10 -12.12 -2.55
CA CYS A 165 -17.48 -13.08 -3.47
C CYS A 165 -18.47 -13.60 -4.50
N GLU A 166 -19.65 -14.07 -4.08
CA GLU A 166 -20.67 -14.59 -5.01
C GLU A 166 -21.18 -13.48 -5.97
N ARG A 167 -21.37 -12.26 -5.47
CA ARG A 167 -21.73 -11.09 -6.29
C ARG A 167 -20.69 -10.81 -7.37
N LEU A 168 -19.40 -10.76 -7.00
CA LEU A 168 -18.29 -10.52 -7.93
C LEU A 168 -18.14 -11.66 -8.93
N TRP A 169 -18.35 -12.92 -8.51
CA TRP A 169 -18.37 -14.07 -9.40
C TRP A 169 -19.47 -13.97 -10.47
N ALA A 170 -20.68 -13.56 -10.08
CA ALA A 170 -21.77 -13.32 -11.01
C ALA A 170 -21.43 -12.20 -12.02
N GLU A 171 -20.91 -11.08 -11.53
CA GLU A 171 -20.50 -9.94 -12.37
C GLU A 171 -19.42 -10.33 -13.41
N MET A 172 -18.44 -11.14 -13.00
CA MET A 172 -17.42 -11.65 -13.92
C MET A 172 -17.97 -12.67 -14.92
N ALA A 173 -18.96 -13.47 -14.53
CA ALA A 173 -19.61 -14.42 -15.43
C ALA A 173 -20.38 -13.68 -16.54
N ASP A 174 -21.06 -12.58 -16.21
CA ASP A 174 -21.81 -11.75 -17.15
C ASP A 174 -20.90 -10.97 -18.12
N ARG A 175 -19.70 -10.57 -17.68
CA ARG A 175 -18.70 -9.90 -18.52
C ARG A 175 -18.00 -10.83 -19.51
N ARG A 176 -18.10 -12.15 -19.31
CA ARG A 176 -17.41 -13.09 -20.17
C ARG A 176 -18.06 -13.03 -21.56
N PRO A 177 -17.31 -12.63 -22.62
CA PRO A 177 -17.89 -12.53 -23.94
C PRO A 177 -18.48 -13.88 -24.31
N ALA A 178 -19.74 -13.87 -24.80
CA ALA A 178 -20.39 -15.06 -25.29
C ALA A 178 -19.42 -15.75 -26.27
N PRO A 179 -19.21 -17.07 -26.16
CA PRO A 179 -18.41 -17.78 -27.14
C PRO A 179 -18.99 -17.43 -28.51
N VAL A 180 -18.17 -16.84 -29.37
CA VAL A 180 -18.60 -16.43 -30.71
C VAL A 180 -18.95 -17.71 -31.46
N ALA A 181 -20.20 -18.13 -31.34
CA ALA A 181 -20.75 -19.31 -31.97
C ALA A 181 -20.83 -19.00 -33.46
N GLY A 182 -19.82 -19.44 -34.21
CA GLY A 182 -19.78 -19.29 -35.65
C GLY A 182 -18.70 -18.35 -36.19
N ALA A 183 -17.45 -18.52 -35.75
CA ALA A 183 -16.38 -18.40 -36.73
C ALA A 183 -16.55 -19.56 -37.73
N ALA A 184 -17.44 -19.38 -38.71
CA ALA A 184 -17.46 -20.21 -39.90
C ALA A 184 -16.04 -20.24 -40.48
N PRO A 185 -15.55 -21.39 -40.98
CA PRO A 185 -14.27 -21.45 -41.65
C PRO A 185 -14.29 -20.39 -42.76
N GLY A 186 -13.47 -19.35 -42.60
CA GLY A 186 -13.35 -18.29 -43.59
C GLY A 186 -13.07 -18.91 -44.95
N PRO A 187 -13.64 -18.37 -46.05
CA PRO A 187 -13.37 -18.87 -47.38
C PRO A 187 -11.86 -18.92 -47.64
N PRO A 188 -11.38 -19.84 -48.50
CA PRO A 188 -9.97 -19.98 -48.80
C PRO A 188 -9.41 -18.62 -49.20
N ARG A 189 -8.30 -18.26 -48.55
CA ARG A 189 -7.60 -16.99 -48.69
C ARG A 189 -7.13 -16.85 -50.14
N GLU A 190 -8.01 -16.32 -51.00
CA GLU A 190 -7.67 -15.87 -52.33
C GLU A 190 -6.62 -14.77 -52.16
N GLN A 191 -5.47 -14.97 -52.78
CA GLN A 191 -4.36 -14.04 -52.78
C GLN A 191 -4.79 -12.75 -53.49
N ARG A 192 -5.48 -11.86 -52.77
CA ARG A 192 -5.63 -10.48 -53.20
C ARG A 192 -4.24 -9.84 -53.11
N HIS A 193 -3.66 -9.63 -54.28
CA HIS A 193 -2.65 -8.62 -54.53
C HIS A 193 -3.25 -7.26 -54.10
N GLU A 194 -3.10 -6.90 -52.83
CA GLU A 194 -3.32 -5.53 -52.36
C GLU A 194 -2.16 -4.67 -52.89
N GLU A 195 -2.47 -3.79 -53.83
CA GLU A 195 -1.63 -2.63 -54.12
C GLU A 195 -1.43 -1.83 -52.82
N PRO A 196 -0.20 -1.40 -52.50
CA PRO A 196 0.07 -0.68 -51.27
C PRO A 196 -0.54 0.73 -51.34
N PRO A 197 -1.45 1.12 -50.42
CA PRO A 197 -1.90 2.50 -50.34
C PRO A 197 -0.73 3.38 -49.87
N GLN A 198 -0.16 4.15 -50.80
CA GLN A 198 1.01 5.02 -50.60
C GLN A 198 0.78 6.23 -49.66
N ASN A 199 -0.29 6.28 -48.85
CA ASN A 199 -0.67 7.49 -48.10
C ASN A 199 -1.02 7.29 -46.62
N LEU A 200 -0.37 6.34 -45.93
CA LEU A 200 -0.49 6.21 -44.46
C LEU A 200 0.70 6.77 -43.66
N ALA A 201 1.72 7.31 -44.32
CA ALA A 201 2.90 7.88 -43.66
C ALA A 201 2.62 9.25 -42.98
N GLY A 202 1.57 9.97 -43.40
CA GLY A 202 1.17 11.26 -42.82
C GLY A 202 0.38 11.11 -41.52
N ALA A 203 -0.61 10.20 -41.48
CA ALA A 203 -1.50 10.05 -40.33
C ALA A 203 -0.81 9.45 -39.09
N ARG A 204 0.15 8.54 -39.27
CA ARG A 204 0.89 7.91 -38.15
C ARG A 204 1.90 8.84 -37.46
N LYS A 205 2.24 9.99 -38.06
CA LYS A 205 3.13 10.98 -37.42
C LYS A 205 2.37 11.93 -36.50
N ALA A 206 1.07 12.12 -36.68
CA ALA A 206 0.27 13.04 -35.88
C ALA A 206 -0.07 12.50 -34.47
N GLU A 207 -0.23 11.18 -34.31
CA GLU A 207 -0.53 10.57 -33.00
C GLU A 207 0.64 10.70 -32.00
N LYS A 208 1.88 10.83 -32.52
CA LYS A 208 3.09 10.99 -31.70
C LYS A 208 3.16 12.29 -30.90
N TYR A 209 2.36 13.26 -31.28
CA TYR A 209 2.31 14.56 -30.64
C TYR A 209 0.97 14.84 -29.96
N SER A 210 0.15 13.80 -29.74
CA SER A 210 -1.05 13.95 -28.92
C SER A 210 -0.64 14.17 -27.45
N PRO A 211 -1.37 15.02 -26.70
CA PRO A 211 -1.09 15.27 -25.28
C PRO A 211 -1.16 14.01 -24.39
N ASN A 212 -1.84 12.96 -24.85
CA ASN A 212 -2.04 11.70 -24.11
C ASN A 212 -0.95 10.64 -24.33
N TRP A 213 0.14 10.95 -25.05
CA TRP A 213 1.25 10.01 -25.23
C TRP A 213 2.37 10.21 -24.21
N ASP A 214 2.73 9.11 -23.54
CA ASP A 214 3.76 9.09 -22.50
C ASP A 214 5.18 9.36 -23.02
N LEU A 215 6.02 9.88 -22.11
CA LEU A 215 7.44 10.13 -22.34
C LEU A 215 8.25 8.83 -22.23
N CYS A 216 9.27 8.69 -23.07
CA CYS A 216 10.20 7.56 -23.00
C CYS A 216 10.98 7.60 -21.68
N THR A 217 10.72 6.65 -20.79
CA THR A 217 11.38 6.54 -19.49
C THR A 217 12.91 6.48 -19.59
N ALA A 218 13.44 5.77 -20.58
CA ALA A 218 14.88 5.70 -20.83
C ALA A 218 15.47 7.06 -21.24
N PHE A 219 14.74 7.84 -22.04
CA PHE A 219 15.15 9.20 -22.42
C PHE A 219 15.07 10.17 -21.24
N VAL A 220 14.00 10.12 -20.44
CA VAL A 220 13.85 10.95 -19.23
C VAL A 220 14.97 10.67 -18.23
N LYS A 221 15.30 9.39 -17.99
CA LYS A 221 16.30 8.99 -16.99
C LYS A 221 17.75 9.26 -17.44
N HIS A 222 18.06 9.09 -18.71
CA HIS A 222 19.45 9.10 -19.20
C HIS A 222 19.75 10.22 -20.22
N GLY A 223 18.76 11.00 -20.62
CA GLY A 223 18.87 12.02 -21.68
C GLY A 223 19.05 11.46 -23.10
N LYS A 224 19.05 10.12 -23.28
CA LYS A 224 19.21 9.47 -24.59
C LYS A 224 18.50 8.11 -24.65
N CYS A 225 17.88 7.80 -25.79
CA CYS A 225 17.29 6.50 -26.08
C CYS A 225 18.04 5.85 -27.26
N LYS A 226 18.48 4.59 -27.10
CA LYS A 226 19.24 3.86 -28.13
C LYS A 226 18.35 3.27 -29.23
N ASN A 227 17.03 3.22 -29.03
CA ASN A 227 16.10 2.64 -30.00
C ASN A 227 15.70 3.69 -31.05
N LYS A 228 16.18 3.52 -32.30
CA LYS A 228 15.86 4.40 -33.43
C LYS A 228 14.36 4.40 -33.79
N ASN A 229 13.64 3.33 -33.44
CA ASN A 229 12.21 3.18 -33.67
C ASN A 229 11.39 3.30 -32.37
N CYS A 230 11.91 4.05 -31.39
CA CYS A 230 11.18 4.28 -30.14
C CYS A 230 9.84 4.99 -30.42
N LYS A 231 8.75 4.33 -30.04
CA LYS A 231 7.38 4.86 -30.20
C LYS A 231 7.08 5.99 -29.22
N TRP A 232 7.75 6.02 -28.08
CA TRP A 232 7.56 7.00 -27.00
C TRP A 232 8.16 8.38 -27.36
N ARG A 233 7.68 9.43 -26.69
CA ARG A 233 8.18 10.81 -26.93
C ARG A 233 9.55 11.03 -26.28
N HIS A 234 10.44 11.73 -26.98
CA HIS A 234 11.78 12.13 -26.53
C HIS A 234 11.87 13.64 -26.35
N GLU A 235 10.87 14.23 -25.69
CA GLU A 235 10.95 15.63 -25.29
C GLU A 235 11.61 15.74 -23.93
N ARG A 236 12.54 16.68 -23.80
CA ARG A 236 13.02 17.13 -22.51
C ARG A 236 11.90 18.00 -21.94
N PRO A 237 11.27 17.64 -20.80
CA PRO A 237 10.27 18.51 -20.21
C PRO A 237 10.85 19.91 -20.12
N ALA A 238 10.17 20.91 -20.68
CA ALA A 238 10.52 22.30 -20.43
C ALA A 238 10.59 22.43 -18.92
N ALA A 239 11.76 22.83 -18.40
CA ALA A 239 11.96 22.96 -16.97
C ALA A 239 10.78 23.74 -16.42
N ALA A 240 9.98 23.11 -15.57
CA ALA A 240 8.88 23.81 -14.92
C ALA A 240 9.47 25.08 -14.31
N PRO A 241 8.85 26.27 -14.53
CA PRO A 241 9.34 27.49 -13.92
C PRO A 241 9.47 27.20 -12.43
N LEU A 242 10.70 27.28 -11.93
CA LEU A 242 10.99 27.19 -10.51
C LEU A 242 10.09 28.24 -9.88
N LYS A 243 9.13 27.75 -9.09
CA LYS A 243 8.25 28.58 -8.28
C LYS A 243 9.19 29.42 -7.42
N GLU A 244 9.31 30.70 -7.77
CA GLU A 244 10.10 31.66 -7.02
C GLU A 244 9.55 31.65 -5.59
N GLU A 245 10.39 31.21 -4.65
CA GLU A 245 10.10 31.37 -3.24
C GLU A 245 10.00 32.87 -2.95
N PRO A 246 8.91 33.36 -2.34
CA PRO A 246 8.88 34.72 -1.84
C PRO A 246 9.91 34.85 -0.71
N SER A 247 11.04 35.45 -1.05
CA SER A 247 12.06 35.94 -0.13
C SER A 247 11.53 37.19 0.58
N ASP A 248 10.65 37.02 1.56
CA ASP A 248 10.40 38.03 2.58
C ASP A 248 11.41 37.85 3.72
N ALA A 249 12.46 38.65 3.64
CA ALA A 249 13.41 38.87 4.72
C ALA A 249 12.70 39.63 5.85
N ALA A 250 12.22 38.90 6.85
CA ALA A 250 11.83 39.47 8.13
C ALA A 250 13.09 39.68 9.01
N GLU A 251 13.30 40.94 9.33
CA GLU A 251 14.29 41.52 10.23
C GLU A 251 14.39 40.80 11.59
N PRO A 252 15.60 40.49 12.11
CA PRO A 252 15.75 39.86 13.42
C PRO A 252 15.50 40.87 14.55
N PRO A 253 14.66 40.55 15.57
CA PRO A 253 14.52 41.40 16.74
C PRO A 253 15.77 41.39 17.62
N ALA A 254 16.10 42.58 18.13
CA ALA A 254 17.27 42.91 18.92
C ALA A 254 17.50 42.02 20.15
N ALA A 255 18.79 41.75 20.40
CA ALA A 255 19.29 41.03 21.56
C ALA A 255 18.90 41.70 22.90
N PRO A 256 18.48 40.92 23.93
CA PRO A 256 18.38 41.45 25.28
C PRO A 256 19.76 41.53 25.96
N GLU A 257 19.98 42.66 26.62
CA GLU A 257 21.20 43.02 27.36
C GLU A 257 21.55 42.04 28.50
N PRO A 258 22.85 41.75 28.72
CA PRO A 258 23.28 41.00 29.90
C PRO A 258 23.27 41.92 31.14
N LYS A 259 22.28 41.76 32.02
CA LYS A 259 22.32 42.36 33.36
C LYS A 259 23.37 41.66 34.22
N SER A 260 24.47 42.38 34.44
CA SER A 260 25.44 42.16 35.50
C SER A 260 24.76 42.21 36.88
N GLY A 261 24.57 41.05 37.51
CA GLY A 261 24.15 40.92 38.90
C GLY A 261 25.32 40.50 39.78
N ALA A 262 26.01 41.48 40.35
CA ALA A 262 27.01 41.28 41.39
C ALA A 262 26.34 40.97 42.74
N GLY A 263 26.95 40.05 43.50
CA GLY A 263 26.90 40.09 44.97
C GLY A 263 26.43 38.80 45.64
N GLY A 264 27.27 38.26 46.54
CA GLY A 264 26.77 37.34 47.57
C GLY A 264 27.76 36.36 48.18
N LYS A 265 28.78 36.85 48.91
CA LYS A 265 29.59 36.06 49.86
C LYS A 265 28.74 35.46 50.98
N LYS A 266 29.04 34.21 51.41
CA LYS A 266 29.16 33.72 52.82
C LYS A 266 29.36 32.19 52.78
N LYS A 267 30.54 31.60 53.02
CA LYS A 267 31.34 31.39 54.26
C LYS A 267 30.64 30.52 55.35
N LYS A 268 31.20 29.31 55.52
CA LYS A 268 31.35 28.46 56.74
C LYS A 268 30.09 28.02 57.51
N ARG A 269 29.94 26.70 57.71
CA ARG A 269 30.66 25.90 58.74
C ARG A 269 30.81 24.47 58.28
#